data_AF-A0A6M0BG56-F1
#
_entry.id   AF-A0A6M0BG56-F1
#
_cell.length_a   1.000
_cell.length_b   1.000
_cell.length_c   1.000
_cell.angle_alpha   90.00
_cell.angle_beta   90.00
_cell.angle_gamma   90.00
#
_symmetry.space_group_name_H-M   'P 1'
#
loop_
_entity.id
_entity.type
_entity.pdbx_description
1 polymer ?
#
loop_
_entity_poly.entity_id
_entity_poly.type
_entity_poly.pdbx_seq_one_letter_code
_entity_poly.pdbx_strand_id
1 'polypeptide(L)' 'FELTEDSVCISGDRKSAARTKGRGMVRSELRYGKFKRVIPIPAKINRNQVEAEYHNGMLKLTLPKG' A
#
# COMPACT_ATOMS: atom_id res chain seq x y z
N PHE A 1 -1.47 7.32 1.23
CA PHE A 1 -1.81 7.27 -0.21
C PHE A 1 -1.99 8.70 -0.68
N GLU A 2 -1.90 8.95 -1.98
CA GLU A 2 -2.17 10.25 -2.60
C GLU A 2 -3.31 10.05 -3.61
N LEU A 3 -4.19 11.05 -3.74
CA LEU A 3 -5.35 11.01 -4.65
C LEU A 3 -5.24 12.18 -5.64
N THR A 4 -5.20 11.88 -6.94
CA THR A 4 -5.28 12.88 -8.02
C THR A 4 -6.71 12.98 -8.54
N GLU A 5 -6.95 13.62 -9.69
CA GLU A 5 -8.30 13.64 -10.29
C GLU A 5 -8.70 12.29 -10.89
N ASP A 6 -7.70 11.48 -11.20
CA ASP A 6 -7.73 10.38 -12.16
C ASP A 6 -7.05 9.12 -11.62
N SER A 7 -6.38 9.18 -10.46
CA SER A 7 -5.70 8.02 -9.89
C SER A 7 -5.52 8.06 -8.37
N VAL A 8 -5.34 6.87 -7.78
CA VAL A 8 -4.82 6.68 -6.42
C VAL A 8 -3.40 6.16 -6.49
N CYS A 9 -2.49 6.83 -5.81
CA CYS A 9 -1.12 6.39 -5.62
C CYS A 9 -0.94 5.81 -4.21
N ILE A 10 -0.53 4.56 -4.14
CA ILE A 10 -0.18 3.86 -2.89
C ILE A 10 1.33 3.60 -2.91
N SER A 11 2.04 4.19 -1.96
CA SER A 11 3.48 4.03 -1.79
C SER A 11 3.82 3.64 -0.35
N GLY A 12 4.94 2.94 -0.18
CA GLY A 12 5.44 2.58 1.14
C GLY A 12 6.73 1.78 1.06
N ASP A 13 7.27 1.41 2.21
CA ASP A 13 8.46 0.56 2.34
C ASP A 13 8.18 -0.57 3.32
N ARG A 14 8.27 -1.82 2.81
CA ARG A 14 8.17 -3.01 3.65
C ARG A 14 9.56 -3.41 4.12
N LYS A 15 9.89 -3.04 5.37
CA LYS A 15 11.15 -3.44 6.01
C LYS A 15 11.25 -4.96 6.13
N SER A 16 12.44 -5.49 5.90
CA SER A 16 12.74 -6.89 6.22
C SER A 16 12.81 -7.10 7.73
N ALA A 17 12.14 -8.13 8.24
CA ALA A 17 12.40 -8.60 9.60
C ALA A 17 13.89 -8.99 9.69
N ALA A 18 14.60 -8.43 10.67
CA ALA A 18 16.03 -8.69 10.85
C ALA A 18 16.28 -10.20 10.97
N ARG A 19 17.08 -10.75 10.07
CA ARG A 19 17.49 -12.15 10.12
C ARG A 19 18.64 -12.32 11.10
N THR A 20 18.39 -13.04 12.19
CA THR A 20 19.44 -13.55 13.06
C THR A 20 20.41 -14.38 12.24
N LYS A 21 21.64 -13.91 12.09
CA LYS A 21 22.74 -14.61 11.41
C LYS A 21 23.25 -15.74 12.33
N GLY A 22 22.54 -16.86 12.37
CA GLY A 22 22.98 -18.07 13.06
C GLY A 22 23.10 -19.23 12.07
N ARG A 23 24.34 -19.57 11.67
CA ARG A 23 24.78 -20.82 10.99
C ARG A 23 23.80 -21.49 10.00
N GLY A 24 23.12 -20.71 9.15
CA GLY A 24 22.27 -21.27 8.10
C GLY A 24 21.76 -20.21 7.13
N MET A 25 21.73 -20.53 5.84
CA MET A 25 21.02 -19.71 4.85
C MET A 25 19.52 -19.82 5.11
N VAL A 26 18.94 -18.78 5.72
CA VAL A 26 17.49 -18.61 5.67
C VAL A 26 17.19 -18.11 4.25
N ARG A 27 16.21 -18.68 3.53
CA ARG A 27 15.67 -18.13 2.28
C ARG A 27 14.31 -17.50 2.57
N SER A 28 14.07 -16.29 2.08
CA SER A 28 12.82 -15.56 2.32
C SER A 28 12.28 -15.24 0.96
N GLU A 29 11.11 -15.79 0.66
CA GLU A 29 10.39 -15.55 -0.59
C GLU A 29 9.51 -14.29 -0.50
N LEU A 30 9.47 -13.67 0.68
CA LEU A 30 8.76 -12.42 0.90
C LEU A 30 9.48 -11.26 0.20
N ARG A 31 8.75 -10.54 -0.66
CA ARG A 31 9.23 -9.29 -1.25
C ARG A 31 9.31 -8.21 -0.16
N TYR A 32 10.49 -7.63 -0.02
CA TYR A 32 10.78 -6.49 0.86
C TYR A 32 11.14 -5.25 0.02
N GLY A 33 11.19 -4.10 0.69
CA GLY A 33 11.59 -2.82 0.11
C GLY A 33 10.42 -1.94 -0.31
N LYS A 34 10.76 -0.91 -1.07
CA LYS A 34 9.84 0.12 -1.52
C LYS A 34 8.83 -0.45 -2.52
N PHE A 35 7.58 -0.04 -2.37
CA PHE A 35 6.53 -0.29 -3.35
C PHE A 35 5.84 1.01 -3.73
N LYS A 36 5.42 1.07 -4.99
CA LYS A 36 4.56 2.12 -5.53
C LYS A 36 3.57 1.47 -6.49
N ARG A 37 2.28 1.74 -6.29
CA ARG A 37 1.17 1.31 -7.14
C ARG A 37 0.33 2.52 -7.47
N VAL A 38 -0.03 2.67 -8.74
CA VAL A 38 -0.93 3.72 -9.22
C VAL A 38 -2.15 3.00 -9.79
N ILE A 39 -3.32 3.35 -9.29
CA ILE A 39 -4.60 2.74 -9.66
C ILE A 39 -5.44 3.83 -10.32
N PRO A 40 -5.71 3.76 -11.63
CA PRO A 40 -6.60 4.69 -12.31
C PRO A 40 -8.02 4.60 -11.74
N ILE A 41 -8.70 5.74 -11.62
CA ILE A 41 -10.09 5.82 -11.16
C ILE A 41 -10.96 6.27 -12.33
N PRO A 42 -12.03 5.53 -12.68
CA PRO A 42 -12.86 5.85 -13.84
C PRO A 42 -13.90 6.96 -13.59
N ALA A 43 -13.92 7.57 -12.41
CA ALA A 43 -14.96 8.52 -12.01
C ALA A 43 -14.42 9.56 -11.03
N LYS A 44 -15.09 10.72 -10.98
CA LYS A 44 -14.81 11.76 -9.97
C LYS A 44 -15.12 11.24 -8.58
N ILE A 45 -14.25 11.56 -7.64
CA ILE A 45 -14.34 11.14 -6.23
C ILE A 45 -14.66 12.36 -5.36
N ASN A 46 -15.60 12.18 -4.43
CA ASN A 46 -15.82 13.16 -3.37
C ASN A 46 -14.69 13.10 -2.35
N ARG A 47 -13.70 13.98 -2.50
CA ARG A 47 -12.49 13.99 -1.66
C ARG A 47 -12.77 14.22 -0.18
N ASN A 48 -13.89 14.85 0.16
CA ASN A 48 -14.25 15.16 1.56
C ASN A 48 -14.74 13.93 2.34
N GLN A 49 -15.08 12.84 1.64
CA GLN A 49 -15.63 11.62 2.23
C GLN A 49 -14.73 10.39 1.99
N VAL A 50 -13.47 10.63 1.67
CA VAL A 50 -12.49 9.55 1.48
C VAL A 50 -12.06 9.00 2.83
N GLU A 51 -12.11 7.68 2.97
CA GLU A 51 -11.72 6.98 4.18
C GLU A 51 -10.64 5.92 3.89
N ALA A 52 -9.80 5.68 4.89
CA ALA A 52 -8.74 4.68 4.82
C ALA A 52 -8.60 3.94 6.16
N GLU A 53 -8.57 2.61 6.07
CA GLU A 53 -8.41 1.73 7.22
C GLU A 53 -7.25 0.76 6.96
N TYR A 54 -6.40 0.56 7.97
CA TYR A 54 -5.33 -0.43 7.90
C TYR A 54 -5.45 -1.42 9.04
N HIS A 55 -5.69 -2.68 8.70
CA HIS A 55 -5.89 -3.74 9.67
C HIS A 55 -5.24 -5.04 9.18
N ASN A 56 -4.41 -5.66 10.04
CA ASN A 56 -3.75 -6.95 9.78
C ASN A 56 -3.03 -7.05 8.41
N GLY A 57 -2.33 -5.99 8.00
CA GLY A 57 -1.59 -6.00 6.73
C GLY A 57 -2.42 -5.64 5.49
N MET A 58 -3.72 -5.39 5.66
CA MET A 58 -4.63 -5.00 4.59
C MET A 58 -4.95 -3.49 4.69
N LEU A 59 -4.71 -2.77 3.60
CA LEU A 59 -5.16 -1.39 3.44
C LEU A 59 -6.48 -1.41 2.66
N LYS A 60 -7.55 -0.90 3.28
CA LYS A 60 -8.84 -0.66 2.64
C LYS A 60 -9.01 0.84 2.42
N LEU A 61 -9.30 1.23 1.17
CA LEU A 61 -9.61 2.61 0.80
C LEU A 61 -11.06 2.66 0.33
N THR A 62 -11.85 3.56 0.91
CA THR A 62 -13.23 3.83 0.50
C THR A 62 -13.26 5.17 -0.22
N LEU A 63 -13.66 5.16 -1.50
CA LEU A 63 -13.66 6.32 -2.38
C LEU A 63 -15.08 6.58 -2.91
N PRO A 64 -15.91 7.36 -2.20
CA PRO A 64 -17.26 7.68 -2.66
C PRO A 64 -17.22 8.47 -3.96
N LYS A 65 -18.11 8.10 -4.90
CA LYS A 65 -18.29 8.87 -6.13
C LYS A 65 -18.86 10.25 -5.81
N GLY A 66 -18.43 11.25 -6.58
CA GLY A 66 -18.97 12.62 -6.55
C GLY A 66 -19.84 12.94 -7.75
#